data_AF-A0A8H9AH99-F1
#
_entry.id   AF-A0A8H9AH99-F1
#
_cell.length_a   1.000
_cell.length_b   1.000
_cell.length_c   1.000
_cell.angle_alpha   90.00
_cell.angle_beta   90.00
_cell.angle_gamma   90.00
#
_symmetry.space_group_name_H-M   'P 1'
#
loop_
_entity.id
_entity.type
_entity.pdbx_description
1 polymer ?
#
loop_
_entity_poly.entity_id
_entity_poly.type
_entity_poly.pdbx_seq_one_letter_code
_entity_poly.pdbx_strand_id
1 'polypeptide(L)'
;MASKGRVTALTDNTQGATGLELYEVYNNGYPTAYGNIIHLKGMTAVGEGELLIGWSGTSGAHAPAFIRSRRDTTDANWSPWAQLYTSAHPPAEFYPVGAPIPWPSDTVPSGYALMQGQTFDKSAYPKLAAAYPSGVIPDMRGWTIKGKPASGRAVLSQEQDGIKSHTHSASASSTDLGTKTTSSFDYGTKSTNNTGAHTHSVSGTAASAGNHTHSVTGASAVSQWSQNGSVHKVVSAASVNTSAAGAHTHSVSGTAASAGAHAHTVGIGAHTHSVAIGSHGHTITVNAAGNAENTVKNIAFNYIVRLA
;
A
#
# COMPACT_ATOMS: atom_id res chain seq x y z
N MET A 1 -85.22 -32.82 9.07
CA MET A 1 -84.06 -32.81 8.14
C MET A 1 -84.03 -34.15 7.43
N ALA A 2 -84.00 -34.17 6.10
CA ALA A 2 -83.83 -35.39 5.32
C ALA A 2 -82.74 -35.15 4.27
N SER A 3 -81.89 -36.15 4.03
CA SER A 3 -80.89 -36.08 2.96
C SER A 3 -81.60 -35.94 1.61
N LYS A 4 -81.03 -35.13 0.70
CA LYS A 4 -81.48 -35.02 -0.69
C LYS A 4 -80.72 -35.97 -1.63
N GLY A 5 -79.85 -36.82 -1.07
CA GLY A 5 -78.98 -37.70 -1.85
C GLY A 5 -77.94 -36.90 -2.62
N ARG A 6 -77.54 -37.43 -3.78
CA ARG A 6 -76.48 -36.85 -4.62
C ARG A 6 -76.99 -35.63 -5.38
N VAL A 7 -76.47 -34.45 -5.04
CA VAL A 7 -76.80 -33.17 -5.68
C VAL A 7 -75.54 -32.61 -6.31
N THR A 8 -75.60 -32.12 -7.56
CA THR A 8 -74.44 -31.51 -8.21
C THR A 8 -74.11 -30.16 -7.58
N ALA A 9 -72.83 -29.84 -7.46
CA ALA A 9 -72.38 -28.56 -6.91
C ALA A 9 -73.01 -27.38 -7.67
N LEU A 10 -73.66 -26.47 -6.93
CA LEU A 10 -74.18 -25.23 -7.49
C LEU A 10 -73.03 -24.38 -8.05
N THR A 11 -73.23 -23.80 -9.24
CA THR A 11 -72.26 -22.91 -9.91
C THR A 11 -72.86 -21.53 -10.13
N ASP A 12 -71.98 -20.56 -10.39
CA ASP A 12 -72.35 -19.19 -10.75
C ASP A 12 -73.29 -18.56 -9.72
N ASN A 13 -74.46 -18.08 -10.16
CA ASN A 13 -75.48 -17.47 -9.31
C ASN A 13 -76.63 -18.44 -8.96
N THR A 14 -76.50 -19.73 -9.26
CA THR A 14 -77.53 -20.74 -9.00
C THR A 14 -77.75 -20.90 -7.50
N GLN A 15 -79.02 -20.96 -7.11
CA GLN A 15 -79.45 -20.96 -5.71
C GLN A 15 -80.01 -22.33 -5.29
N GLY A 16 -79.75 -22.71 -4.04
CA GLY A 16 -80.37 -23.87 -3.41
C GLY A 16 -81.78 -23.59 -2.90
N ALA A 17 -82.42 -24.63 -2.33
CA ALA A 17 -83.71 -24.50 -1.68
C ALA A 17 -83.57 -23.90 -0.27
N THR A 18 -84.65 -23.28 0.22
CA THR A 18 -84.64 -22.60 1.53
C THR A 18 -84.56 -23.61 2.68
N GLY A 19 -83.88 -23.21 3.75
CA GLY A 19 -83.71 -23.99 4.97
C GLY A 19 -82.35 -24.70 5.06
N LEU A 20 -82.35 -25.80 5.82
CA LEU A 20 -81.18 -26.62 6.11
C LEU A 20 -81.29 -27.93 5.31
N GLU A 21 -80.39 -28.10 4.34
CA GLU A 21 -80.36 -29.27 3.47
C GLU A 21 -79.03 -30.03 3.60
N LEU A 22 -79.11 -31.35 3.41
CA LEU A 22 -77.98 -32.27 3.45
C LEU A 22 -77.83 -32.95 2.09
N TYR A 23 -76.63 -32.86 1.50
CA TYR A 23 -76.32 -33.46 0.21
C TYR A 23 -75.17 -34.46 0.33
N GLU A 24 -75.18 -35.47 -0.55
CA GLU A 24 -74.06 -36.39 -0.75
C GLU A 24 -73.14 -35.87 -1.85
N VAL A 25 -71.85 -35.81 -1.54
CA VAL A 25 -70.78 -35.56 -2.50
C VAL A 25 -70.31 -36.90 -3.05
N TYR A 26 -70.45 -37.09 -4.35
CA TYR A 26 -70.09 -38.33 -5.04
C TYR A 26 -69.76 -38.03 -6.52
N ASN A 27 -68.54 -37.55 -6.78
CA ASN A 27 -68.02 -37.19 -8.11
C ASN A 27 -68.95 -36.24 -8.89
N ASN A 28 -69.48 -35.24 -8.20
CA ASN A 28 -70.55 -34.35 -8.68
C ASN A 28 -70.15 -32.86 -8.60
N GLY A 29 -68.88 -32.55 -8.85
CA GLY A 29 -68.39 -31.17 -9.07
C GLY A 29 -67.93 -30.41 -7.82
N TYR A 30 -67.88 -31.05 -6.66
CA TYR A 30 -67.34 -30.47 -5.43
C TYR A 30 -65.80 -30.59 -5.34
N PRO A 31 -65.13 -29.83 -4.44
CA PRO A 31 -63.68 -29.90 -4.23
C PRO A 31 -63.13 -31.28 -3.87
N THR A 32 -63.96 -32.17 -3.32
CA THR A 32 -63.60 -33.56 -3.03
C THR A 32 -64.45 -34.52 -3.84
N ALA A 33 -63.89 -35.68 -4.18
CA ALA A 33 -64.63 -36.76 -4.84
C ALA A 33 -65.80 -37.29 -3.99
N TYR A 34 -65.62 -37.36 -2.66
CA TYR A 34 -66.60 -37.96 -1.74
C TYR A 34 -66.72 -37.16 -0.44
N GLY A 35 -67.93 -37.11 0.13
CA GLY A 35 -68.20 -36.30 1.33
C GLY A 35 -69.68 -36.02 1.57
N ASN A 36 -69.95 -35.12 2.50
CA ASN A 36 -71.28 -34.57 2.77
C ASN A 36 -71.25 -33.04 2.75
N ILE A 37 -72.37 -32.43 2.37
CA ILE A 37 -72.59 -30.98 2.43
C ILE A 37 -73.69 -30.68 3.43
N ILE A 38 -73.49 -29.60 4.18
CA ILE A 38 -74.57 -28.87 4.85
C ILE A 38 -74.80 -27.58 4.07
N HIS A 39 -75.99 -27.43 3.49
CA HIS A 39 -76.43 -26.24 2.77
C HIS A 39 -77.40 -25.43 3.63
N LEU A 40 -77.19 -24.12 3.69
CA LEU A 40 -77.89 -23.18 4.55
C LEU A 40 -78.44 -22.02 3.73
N LYS A 41 -79.76 -21.85 3.76
CA LYS A 41 -80.44 -20.73 3.11
C LYS A 41 -81.59 -20.16 3.96
N GLY A 42 -81.68 -18.84 4.05
CA GLY A 42 -82.78 -18.15 4.72
C GLY A 42 -84.11 -18.27 3.97
N MET A 43 -85.24 -18.05 4.67
CA MET A 43 -86.57 -18.09 4.03
C MET A 43 -86.82 -16.88 3.12
N THR A 44 -86.33 -15.70 3.53
CA THR A 44 -86.62 -14.41 2.89
C THR A 44 -85.39 -13.79 2.23
N ALA A 45 -84.21 -14.01 2.81
CA ALA A 45 -82.93 -13.61 2.24
C ALA A 45 -82.45 -14.62 1.18
N VAL A 46 -81.78 -14.15 0.14
CA VAL A 46 -81.18 -14.95 -0.94
C VAL A 46 -79.72 -15.33 -0.65
N GLY A 47 -79.17 -14.91 0.49
CA GLY A 47 -77.85 -15.32 0.96
C GLY A 47 -77.79 -16.80 1.34
N GLU A 48 -76.70 -17.46 0.97
CA GLU A 48 -76.52 -18.91 1.15
C GLU A 48 -75.11 -19.25 1.65
N GLY A 49 -74.98 -20.38 2.33
CA GLY A 49 -73.71 -20.89 2.82
C GLY A 49 -73.63 -22.41 2.72
N GLU A 50 -72.44 -22.93 2.45
CA GLU A 50 -72.19 -24.36 2.39
C GLU A 50 -70.94 -24.75 3.18
N LEU A 51 -71.06 -25.83 3.94
CA LEU A 51 -69.96 -26.53 4.60
C LEU A 51 -69.85 -27.94 4.02
N LEU A 52 -68.71 -28.25 3.41
CA LEU A 52 -68.36 -29.58 2.92
C LEU A 52 -67.44 -30.26 3.92
N ILE A 53 -67.75 -31.51 4.26
CA ILE A 53 -66.84 -32.42 4.96
C ILE A 53 -66.55 -33.60 4.04
N GLY A 54 -65.30 -33.73 3.61
CA GLY A 54 -64.86 -34.84 2.75
C GLY A 54 -64.90 -36.17 3.50
N TRP A 55 -64.80 -37.27 2.76
CA TRP A 55 -64.51 -38.59 3.32
C TRP A 55 -63.05 -38.96 3.08
N SER A 56 -62.40 -39.49 4.13
CA SER A 56 -61.04 -40.00 4.02
C SER A 56 -61.06 -41.34 3.31
N GLY A 57 -60.15 -41.54 2.35
CA GLY A 57 -59.89 -42.85 1.74
C GLY A 57 -59.11 -43.81 2.65
N THR A 58 -58.66 -43.35 3.81
CA THR A 58 -57.88 -44.14 4.79
C THR A 58 -58.57 -44.11 6.15
N SER A 59 -58.80 -45.28 6.74
CA SER A 59 -59.42 -45.42 8.07
C SER A 59 -58.64 -44.64 9.13
N GLY A 60 -59.34 -43.82 9.91
CA GLY A 60 -58.76 -43.01 10.98
C GLY A 60 -58.03 -41.74 10.53
N ALA A 61 -57.86 -41.51 9.23
CA ALA A 61 -57.28 -40.26 8.72
C ALA A 61 -58.34 -39.15 8.62
N HIS A 62 -57.89 -37.90 8.77
CA HIS A 62 -58.73 -36.72 8.64
C HIS A 62 -58.99 -36.41 7.16
N ALA A 63 -60.25 -36.10 6.83
CA ALA A 63 -60.62 -35.61 5.52
C ALA A 63 -60.59 -34.08 5.47
N PRO A 64 -60.37 -33.48 4.30
CA PRO A 64 -60.43 -32.03 4.16
C PRO A 64 -61.86 -31.52 4.32
N ALA A 65 -62.00 -30.33 4.91
CA ALA A 65 -63.26 -29.60 5.04
C ALA A 65 -63.18 -28.30 4.27
N PHE A 66 -64.30 -27.86 3.68
CA PHE A 66 -64.34 -26.64 2.87
C PHE A 66 -65.58 -25.83 3.20
N ILE A 67 -65.48 -24.51 3.04
CA ILE A 67 -66.58 -23.57 3.20
C ILE A 67 -66.69 -22.69 1.96
N ARG A 68 -67.92 -22.31 1.62
CA ARG A 68 -68.19 -21.22 0.68
C ARG A 68 -69.47 -20.49 1.05
N SER A 69 -69.65 -19.31 0.47
CA SER A 69 -70.82 -18.47 0.71
C SER A 69 -71.25 -17.76 -0.55
N ARG A 70 -72.53 -17.38 -0.60
CA ARG A 70 -73.13 -16.52 -1.62
C ARG A 70 -73.75 -15.31 -0.92
N ARG A 71 -73.43 -14.11 -1.39
CA ARG A 71 -73.94 -12.85 -0.83
C ARG A 71 -75.47 -12.76 -0.99
N ASP A 72 -76.13 -12.07 -0.07
CA ASP A 72 -77.57 -11.80 -0.08
C ASP A 72 -77.99 -10.78 -1.16
N THR A 73 -77.70 -11.08 -2.43
CA THR A 73 -78.29 -10.42 -3.60
C THR A 73 -78.61 -11.43 -4.70
N THR A 74 -79.56 -11.09 -5.56
CA THR A 74 -80.11 -12.02 -6.56
C THR A 74 -79.10 -12.39 -7.65
N ASP A 75 -78.10 -11.56 -7.88
CA ASP A 75 -77.06 -11.68 -8.90
C ASP A 75 -75.70 -12.14 -8.35
N ALA A 76 -75.57 -12.34 -7.04
CA ALA A 76 -74.31 -12.77 -6.44
C ALA A 76 -73.90 -14.16 -6.95
N ASN A 77 -72.63 -14.29 -7.35
CA ASN A 77 -72.01 -15.57 -7.58
C ASN A 77 -71.58 -16.21 -6.25
N TRP A 78 -71.47 -17.54 -6.23
CA TRP A 78 -70.79 -18.26 -5.16
C TRP A 78 -69.32 -17.82 -5.04
N SER A 79 -68.83 -17.68 -3.81
CA SER A 79 -67.40 -17.62 -3.57
C SER A 79 -66.73 -18.92 -4.03
N PRO A 80 -65.45 -18.88 -4.44
CA PRO A 80 -64.65 -20.09 -4.53
C PRO A 80 -64.69 -20.86 -3.20
N TRP A 81 -64.49 -22.17 -3.27
CA TRP A 81 -64.34 -23.00 -2.09
C TRP A 81 -63.05 -22.65 -1.34
N ALA A 82 -63.16 -22.41 -0.03
CA ALA A 82 -62.03 -22.20 0.86
C ALA A 82 -61.86 -23.41 1.77
N GLN A 83 -60.65 -23.96 1.84
CA GLN A 83 -60.35 -25.09 2.71
C GLN A 83 -60.18 -24.63 4.16
N LEU A 84 -60.78 -25.37 5.09
CA LEU A 84 -60.59 -25.19 6.53
C LEU A 84 -59.39 -26.02 6.98
N TYR A 85 -58.43 -25.37 7.64
CA TYR A 85 -57.25 -26.02 8.18
C TYR A 85 -57.38 -26.28 9.68
N THR A 86 -56.79 -27.36 10.15
CA THR A 86 -56.75 -27.74 11.57
C THR A 86 -55.33 -28.04 11.99
N SER A 87 -55.07 -28.24 13.29
CA SER A 87 -53.76 -28.70 13.77
C SER A 87 -53.35 -30.06 13.18
N ALA A 88 -54.31 -30.92 12.82
CA ALA A 88 -54.08 -32.22 12.20
C ALA A 88 -54.02 -32.16 10.66
N HIS A 89 -54.49 -31.06 10.05
CA HIS A 89 -54.43 -30.80 8.61
C HIS A 89 -54.07 -29.34 8.36
N PRO A 90 -52.79 -28.95 8.60
CA PRO A 90 -52.34 -27.57 8.43
C PRO A 90 -52.20 -27.20 6.94
N PRO A 91 -52.19 -25.90 6.62
CA PRO A 91 -51.84 -25.45 5.26
C PRO A 91 -50.44 -25.93 4.88
N ALA A 92 -50.17 -26.00 3.57
CA ALA A 92 -48.82 -26.20 3.08
C ALA A 92 -47.86 -25.23 3.79
N GLU A 93 -46.84 -25.79 4.44
CA GLU A 93 -46.08 -25.11 5.49
C GLU A 93 -45.44 -23.83 4.97
N PHE A 94 -45.79 -22.68 5.57
CA PHE A 94 -45.29 -21.36 5.18
C PHE A 94 -43.77 -21.23 5.36
N TYR A 95 -43.17 -22.09 6.19
CA TYR A 95 -41.72 -22.23 6.35
C TYR A 95 -41.35 -23.73 6.44
N PRO A 96 -40.71 -24.31 5.42
CA PRO A 96 -40.56 -25.76 5.29
C PRO A 96 -39.67 -26.38 6.37
N VAL A 97 -39.95 -27.62 6.76
CA VAL A 97 -39.06 -28.44 7.60
C VAL A 97 -37.66 -28.51 6.98
N GLY A 98 -36.62 -28.32 7.81
CA GLY A 98 -35.24 -28.28 7.36
C GLY A 98 -34.72 -26.88 7.00
N ALA A 99 -35.55 -25.84 6.95
CA ALA A 99 -35.04 -24.48 6.78
C ALA A 99 -34.47 -23.92 8.11
N PRO A 100 -33.28 -23.28 8.11
CA PRO A 100 -32.66 -22.71 9.31
C PRO A 100 -33.40 -21.45 9.78
N ILE A 101 -33.78 -21.42 11.05
CA ILE A 101 -34.53 -20.31 11.67
C ILE A 101 -33.62 -19.58 12.66
N PRO A 102 -33.43 -18.26 12.52
CA PRO A 102 -32.72 -17.47 13.53
C PRO A 102 -33.61 -17.29 14.77
N TRP A 103 -33.16 -17.80 15.91
CA TRP A 103 -33.88 -17.80 17.17
C TRP A 103 -33.19 -16.91 18.23
N PRO A 104 -33.89 -15.94 18.84
CA PRO A 104 -33.27 -14.93 19.71
C PRO A 104 -33.05 -15.37 21.16
N SER A 105 -33.25 -16.65 21.50
CA SER A 105 -33.15 -17.17 22.87
C SER A 105 -32.32 -18.45 22.92
N ASP A 106 -31.71 -18.74 24.06
CA ASP A 106 -31.03 -20.02 24.31
C ASP A 106 -32.00 -21.16 24.63
N THR A 107 -33.27 -20.84 24.95
CA THR A 107 -34.30 -21.86 25.18
C THR A 107 -34.95 -22.27 23.86
N VAL A 108 -34.67 -23.50 23.41
CA VAL A 108 -35.20 -24.03 22.14
C VAL A 108 -36.68 -24.44 22.32
N PRO A 109 -37.60 -23.99 21.45
CA PRO A 109 -39.00 -24.43 21.50
C PRO A 109 -39.16 -25.93 21.22
N SER A 110 -40.19 -26.53 21.78
CA SER A 110 -40.54 -27.94 21.50
C SER A 110 -40.79 -28.15 19.99
N GLY A 111 -40.30 -29.26 19.45
CA GLY A 111 -40.37 -29.59 18.03
C GLY A 111 -39.23 -29.01 17.17
N TYR A 112 -38.28 -28.32 17.79
CA TYR A 112 -37.09 -27.76 17.14
C TYR A 112 -35.80 -28.31 17.76
N ALA A 113 -34.71 -28.24 17.01
CA ALA A 113 -33.37 -28.53 17.49
C ALA A 113 -32.40 -27.41 17.09
N LEU A 114 -31.39 -27.15 17.91
CA LEU A 114 -30.24 -26.32 17.52
C LEU A 114 -29.48 -26.99 16.37
N MET A 115 -28.91 -26.20 15.47
CA MET A 115 -28.15 -26.70 14.32
C MET A 115 -26.66 -26.78 14.65
N GLN A 116 -26.20 -27.93 15.15
CA GLN A 116 -24.85 -28.13 15.71
C GLN A 116 -24.06 -29.29 15.09
N GLY A 117 -24.41 -29.73 13.87
CA GLY A 117 -23.68 -30.83 13.23
C GLY A 117 -24.15 -32.23 13.66
N GLN A 118 -25.26 -32.35 14.41
CA GLN A 118 -25.72 -33.62 14.95
C GLN A 118 -26.44 -34.50 13.92
N THR A 119 -26.35 -35.82 14.10
CA THR A 119 -27.12 -36.81 13.35
C THR A 119 -28.57 -36.88 13.82
N PHE A 120 -29.49 -37.31 12.95
CA PHE A 120 -30.88 -37.60 13.31
C PHE A 120 -31.40 -38.89 12.65
N ASP A 121 -32.45 -39.46 13.23
CA ASP A 121 -33.14 -40.62 12.66
C ASP A 121 -34.04 -40.21 11.48
N LYS A 122 -33.66 -40.64 10.27
CA LYS A 122 -34.37 -40.32 9.03
C LYS A 122 -35.76 -40.96 8.95
N SER A 123 -35.97 -42.09 9.61
CA SER A 123 -37.26 -42.77 9.65
C SER A 123 -38.22 -42.06 10.59
N ALA A 124 -37.73 -41.52 11.70
CA ALA A 124 -38.52 -40.70 12.61
C ALA A 124 -38.86 -39.31 12.03
N TYR A 125 -37.93 -38.73 11.24
CA TYR A 125 -38.07 -37.39 10.68
C TYR A 125 -37.97 -37.37 9.14
N PRO A 126 -38.96 -37.92 8.41
CA PRO A 126 -38.88 -38.09 6.96
C PRO A 126 -38.85 -36.75 6.19
N LYS A 127 -39.56 -35.72 6.68
CA LYS A 127 -39.50 -34.38 6.07
C LYS A 127 -38.12 -33.73 6.26
N LEU A 128 -37.49 -33.90 7.42
CA LEU A 128 -36.13 -33.41 7.67
C LEU A 128 -35.11 -34.19 6.84
N ALA A 129 -35.31 -35.51 6.65
CA ALA A 129 -34.49 -36.34 5.78
C ALA A 129 -34.57 -35.91 4.30
N ALA A 130 -35.72 -35.39 3.86
CA ALA A 130 -35.83 -34.81 2.52
C ALA A 130 -34.98 -33.54 2.36
N ALA A 131 -34.87 -32.71 3.40
CA ALA A 131 -34.01 -31.52 3.40
C ALA A 131 -32.52 -31.86 3.59
N TYR A 132 -32.21 -32.83 4.44
CA TYR A 132 -30.86 -33.29 4.76
C TYR A 132 -30.72 -34.80 4.53
N PRO A 133 -30.52 -35.26 3.28
CA PRO A 133 -30.45 -36.69 2.95
C PRO A 133 -29.31 -37.45 3.65
N SER A 134 -28.27 -36.74 4.09
CA SER A 134 -27.15 -37.27 4.89
C SER A 134 -27.60 -37.80 6.26
N GLY A 135 -28.76 -37.36 6.78
CA GLY A 135 -29.15 -37.62 8.16
C GLY A 135 -28.36 -36.77 9.17
N VAL A 136 -27.74 -35.67 8.72
CA VAL A 136 -26.95 -34.76 9.56
C VAL A 136 -27.47 -33.33 9.39
N ILE A 137 -27.80 -32.69 10.51
CA ILE A 137 -28.13 -31.25 10.54
C ILE A 137 -26.82 -30.46 10.44
N PRO A 138 -26.68 -29.45 9.57
CA PRO A 138 -25.48 -28.64 9.50
C PRO A 138 -25.11 -27.98 10.84
N ASP A 139 -23.82 -27.82 11.13
CA ASP A 139 -23.37 -26.96 12.22
C ASP A 139 -23.38 -25.51 11.73
N MET A 140 -24.24 -24.68 12.33
CA MET A 140 -24.45 -23.29 11.94
C MET A 140 -23.82 -22.30 12.93
N ARG A 141 -23.13 -22.78 13.98
CA ARG A 141 -22.46 -21.90 14.94
C ARG A 141 -21.32 -21.14 14.27
N GLY A 142 -21.29 -19.82 14.41
CA GLY A 142 -20.32 -18.95 13.75
C GLY A 142 -20.54 -18.76 12.24
N TRP A 143 -21.52 -19.43 11.63
CA TRP A 143 -21.76 -19.36 10.20
C TRP A 143 -22.82 -18.30 9.84
N THR A 144 -22.57 -17.57 8.76
CA THR A 144 -23.58 -16.70 8.13
C THR A 144 -24.13 -17.36 6.87
N ILE A 145 -25.46 -17.35 6.69
CA ILE A 145 -26.09 -17.88 5.48
C ILE A 145 -25.80 -16.95 4.30
N LYS A 146 -25.21 -17.52 3.25
CA LYS A 146 -25.00 -16.89 1.95
C LYS A 146 -25.77 -17.66 0.88
N GLY A 147 -26.49 -16.93 0.02
CA GLY A 147 -27.18 -17.52 -1.11
C GLY A 147 -26.21 -18.32 -1.98
N LYS A 148 -26.59 -19.54 -2.37
CA LYS A 148 -25.78 -20.35 -3.27
C LYS A 148 -25.60 -19.60 -4.60
N PRO A 149 -24.36 -19.35 -5.07
CA PRO A 149 -24.14 -18.74 -6.36
C PRO A 149 -24.62 -19.66 -7.50
N ALA A 150 -24.88 -19.09 -8.67
CA ALA A 150 -25.33 -19.84 -9.85
C ALA A 150 -24.38 -21.00 -10.22
N SER A 151 -23.08 -20.83 -9.97
CA SER A 151 -22.04 -21.83 -10.23
C SER A 151 -20.90 -21.74 -9.21
N GLY A 152 -19.99 -22.72 -9.22
CA GLY A 152 -18.77 -22.72 -8.41
C GLY A 152 -18.91 -23.18 -6.96
N ARG A 153 -20.14 -23.46 -6.47
CA ARG A 153 -20.38 -24.01 -5.12
C ARG A 153 -21.53 -24.99 -5.06
N ALA A 154 -21.42 -25.99 -4.17
CA ALA A 154 -22.49 -26.90 -3.83
C ALA A 154 -23.39 -26.31 -2.72
N VAL A 155 -24.64 -26.79 -2.62
CA VAL A 155 -25.51 -26.49 -1.47
C VAL A 155 -24.86 -27.05 -0.19
N LEU A 156 -24.91 -26.29 0.91
CA LEU A 156 -24.26 -26.60 2.19
C LEU A 156 -22.72 -26.64 2.19
N SER A 157 -22.07 -26.23 1.09
CA SER A 157 -20.60 -26.02 1.12
C SER A 157 -20.22 -24.88 2.05
N GLN A 158 -19.12 -25.02 2.77
CA GLN A 158 -18.55 -23.99 3.65
C GLN A 158 -17.57 -23.09 2.87
N GLU A 159 -17.49 -21.82 3.26
CA GLU A 159 -16.56 -20.84 2.69
C GLU A 159 -15.99 -20.03 3.86
N GLN A 160 -14.67 -20.07 4.05
CA GLN A 160 -13.99 -19.32 5.10
C GLN A 160 -14.04 -17.81 4.79
N ASP A 161 -13.87 -17.00 5.83
CA ASP A 161 -13.78 -15.56 5.70
C ASP A 161 -12.49 -15.15 4.95
N GLY A 162 -12.49 -13.94 4.39
CA GLY A 162 -11.36 -13.45 3.62
C GLY A 162 -11.46 -11.98 3.30
N ILE A 163 -10.30 -11.32 3.29
CA ILE A 163 -10.16 -9.91 2.91
C ILE A 163 -10.02 -9.83 1.39
N LYS A 164 -10.73 -8.90 0.77
CA LYS A 164 -10.58 -8.63 -0.67
C LYS A 164 -9.17 -8.12 -0.98
N SER A 165 -8.58 -8.61 -2.07
CA SER A 165 -7.27 -8.14 -2.55
C SER A 165 -7.24 -6.61 -2.68
N HIS A 166 -6.24 -5.98 -2.07
CA HIS A 166 -6.02 -4.54 -2.11
C HIS A 166 -4.54 -4.19 -1.85
N THR A 167 -4.18 -2.93 -2.11
CA THR A 167 -2.83 -2.37 -1.88
C THR A 167 -2.95 -1.01 -1.20
N HIS A 168 -1.85 -0.54 -0.61
CA HIS A 168 -1.73 0.79 -0.01
C HIS A 168 -0.63 1.60 -0.70
N SER A 169 -0.77 2.92 -0.73
CA SER A 169 0.37 3.80 -0.99
C SER A 169 1.23 3.88 0.26
N ALA A 170 2.54 4.02 0.07
CA ALA A 170 3.51 4.17 1.15
C ALA A 170 4.54 5.26 0.79
N SER A 171 5.11 5.90 1.79
CA SER A 171 6.14 6.91 1.64
C SER A 171 7.27 6.68 2.64
N ALA A 172 8.46 7.15 2.30
CA ALA A 172 9.62 7.21 3.19
C ALA A 172 9.96 8.68 3.46
N SER A 173 10.31 8.99 4.71
CA SER A 173 10.73 10.34 5.07
C SER A 173 12.12 10.66 4.54
N SER A 174 12.34 11.92 4.14
CA SER A 174 13.68 12.42 3.84
C SER A 174 14.58 12.30 5.07
N THR A 175 15.84 11.93 4.86
CA THR A 175 16.85 11.78 5.93
C THR A 175 18.09 12.58 5.57
N ASP A 176 18.44 13.55 6.40
CA ASP A 176 19.72 14.28 6.29
C ASP A 176 20.82 13.47 6.98
N LEU A 177 21.87 13.13 6.22
CA LEU A 177 23.03 12.39 6.74
C LEU A 177 24.01 13.29 7.51
N GLY A 178 23.87 14.61 7.43
CA GLY A 178 24.70 15.61 8.09
C GLY A 178 26.12 15.72 7.53
N THR A 179 26.91 16.65 8.07
CA THR A 179 28.29 16.92 7.62
C THR A 179 29.27 15.84 8.08
N LYS A 180 30.30 15.55 7.28
CA LYS A 180 31.42 14.64 7.61
C LYS A 180 32.74 15.35 7.33
N THR A 181 33.73 15.10 8.18
CA THR A 181 35.09 15.66 8.03
C THR A 181 35.98 14.62 7.36
N THR A 182 36.75 15.04 6.36
CA THR A 182 37.73 14.18 5.69
C THR A 182 38.93 13.89 6.60
N SER A 183 39.72 12.89 6.27
CA SER A 183 41.03 12.70 6.88
C SER A 183 41.95 13.90 6.62
N SER A 184 42.94 14.12 7.50
CA SER A 184 43.95 15.15 7.32
C SER A 184 45.02 14.71 6.31
N PHE A 185 45.54 15.67 5.54
CA PHE A 185 46.63 15.46 4.58
C PHE A 185 47.63 16.61 4.71
N ASP A 186 48.92 16.28 4.85
CA ASP A 186 50.01 17.25 4.99
C ASP A 186 50.91 17.23 3.73
N TYR A 187 51.08 18.39 3.10
CA TYR A 187 51.98 18.55 1.96
C TYR A 187 53.46 18.55 2.36
N GLY A 188 53.79 18.78 3.65
CA GLY A 188 55.14 18.90 4.15
C GLY A 188 55.89 20.12 3.58
N THR A 189 57.22 20.05 3.57
CA THR A 189 58.09 21.10 3.01
C THR A 189 58.33 20.92 1.52
N LYS A 190 58.21 22.00 0.74
CA LYS A 190 58.54 22.04 -0.69
C LYS A 190 59.72 22.99 -0.95
N SER A 191 60.59 22.63 -1.89
CA SER A 191 61.74 23.45 -2.30
C SER A 191 61.45 24.23 -3.58
N THR A 192 62.08 25.39 -3.74
CA THR A 192 62.04 26.18 -4.98
C THR A 192 63.18 25.78 -5.92
N ASN A 193 63.14 26.21 -7.18
CA ASN A 193 64.28 26.12 -8.08
C ASN A 193 65.39 27.12 -7.70
N ASN A 194 66.62 26.87 -8.16
CA ASN A 194 67.77 27.76 -7.96
C ASN A 194 67.83 28.84 -9.06
N THR A 195 67.71 30.11 -8.67
CA THR A 195 67.79 31.26 -9.58
C THR A 195 68.29 32.52 -8.85
N GLY A 196 68.44 33.64 -9.55
CA GLY A 196 68.83 34.93 -8.96
C GLY A 196 70.32 35.26 -9.01
N ALA A 197 71.13 34.40 -9.65
CA ALA A 197 72.54 34.71 -9.90
C ALA A 197 72.67 35.90 -10.86
N HIS A 198 73.42 36.92 -10.46
CA HIS A 198 73.69 38.10 -11.27
C HIS A 198 75.06 38.68 -10.91
N THR A 199 75.60 39.53 -11.79
CA THR A 199 76.91 40.19 -11.60
C THR A 199 76.75 41.69 -11.43
N HIS A 200 77.63 42.31 -10.66
CA HIS A 200 77.73 43.76 -10.53
C HIS A 200 78.98 44.29 -11.26
N SER A 201 78.89 45.49 -11.82
CA SER A 201 80.05 46.22 -12.35
C SER A 201 80.52 47.25 -11.33
N VAL A 202 81.83 47.32 -11.09
CA VAL A 202 82.44 48.27 -10.15
C VAL A 202 83.45 49.12 -10.90
N SER A 203 83.33 50.44 -10.81
CA SER A 203 84.32 51.40 -11.31
C SER A 203 84.61 52.46 -10.24
N GLY A 204 85.84 52.97 -10.22
CA GLY A 204 86.27 53.98 -9.28
C GLY A 204 87.64 54.54 -9.66
N THR A 205 87.94 55.74 -9.19
CA THR A 205 89.23 56.40 -9.42
C THR A 205 90.06 56.29 -8.15
N ALA A 206 91.30 55.80 -8.27
CA ALA A 206 92.24 55.78 -7.15
C ALA A 206 92.63 57.21 -6.73
N ALA A 207 93.03 57.39 -5.47
CA ALA A 207 93.59 58.67 -5.03
C ALA A 207 94.93 58.96 -5.74
N SER A 208 95.22 60.23 -6.03
CA SER A 208 96.44 60.66 -6.74
C SER A 208 97.70 60.48 -5.87
N ALA A 209 98.73 59.82 -6.39
CA ALA A 209 100.01 59.55 -5.71
C ALA A 209 101.17 59.32 -6.72
N GLY A 210 102.42 59.20 -6.25
CA GLY A 210 103.57 58.71 -7.06
C GLY A 210 104.61 59.74 -7.54
N ASN A 211 104.57 60.99 -7.06
CA ASN A 211 105.55 62.02 -7.44
C ASN A 211 106.98 61.70 -6.91
N HIS A 212 107.99 61.69 -7.78
CA HIS A 212 109.40 61.41 -7.42
C HIS A 212 110.39 62.02 -8.44
N THR A 213 111.70 62.04 -8.12
CA THR A 213 112.79 62.59 -8.96
C THR A 213 113.97 61.61 -9.09
N HIS A 214 114.79 61.76 -10.15
CA HIS A 214 116.00 60.95 -10.41
C HIS A 214 117.25 61.83 -10.64
N SER A 215 118.46 61.29 -10.41
CA SER A 215 119.75 61.96 -10.66
C SER A 215 120.50 61.32 -11.83
N VAL A 216 121.17 62.12 -12.67
CA VAL A 216 121.94 61.66 -13.85
C VAL A 216 123.37 62.23 -13.86
N THR A 217 124.32 61.52 -14.47
CA THR A 217 125.73 61.95 -14.64
C THR A 217 126.09 61.98 -16.13
N GLY A 218 126.54 63.13 -16.67
CA GLY A 218 126.92 63.28 -18.08
C GLY A 218 128.30 63.93 -18.26
N ALA A 219 129.05 63.51 -19.29
CA ALA A 219 130.36 64.08 -19.64
C ALA A 219 130.19 65.21 -20.67
N SER A 220 130.69 66.41 -20.36
CA SER A 220 130.63 67.57 -21.26
C SER A 220 131.75 67.51 -22.31
N ALA A 221 131.39 67.64 -23.58
CA ALA A 221 132.35 67.70 -24.68
C ALA A 221 133.08 69.05 -24.68
N VAL A 222 134.39 68.99 -24.85
CA VAL A 222 135.26 70.17 -24.82
C VAL A 222 135.94 70.32 -26.17
N SER A 223 135.77 71.47 -26.82
CA SER A 223 136.54 71.83 -28.01
C SER A 223 137.68 72.80 -27.64
N GLN A 224 138.86 72.61 -28.23
CA GLN A 224 140.08 73.35 -27.90
C GLN A 224 140.82 73.77 -29.18
N TRP A 225 141.10 75.07 -29.35
CA TRP A 225 141.85 75.64 -30.48
C TRP A 225 143.03 76.47 -29.97
N SER A 226 144.19 76.43 -30.65
CA SER A 226 145.36 77.33 -30.44
C SER A 226 145.66 78.25 -31.65
N GLN A 227 145.77 79.56 -31.43
CA GLN A 227 146.42 80.50 -32.36
C GLN A 227 147.26 81.50 -31.55
N ASN A 228 148.54 81.63 -31.89
CA ASN A 228 149.54 82.49 -31.24
C ASN A 228 149.73 82.27 -29.72
N GLY A 229 149.99 81.02 -29.33
CA GLY A 229 150.55 80.70 -28.01
C GLY A 229 149.58 80.65 -26.82
N SER A 230 148.28 80.91 -27.02
CA SER A 230 147.25 80.73 -25.98
C SER A 230 146.15 79.76 -26.44
N VAL A 231 145.85 78.79 -25.58
CA VAL A 231 144.82 77.77 -25.76
C VAL A 231 143.60 78.13 -24.90
N HIS A 232 142.42 78.28 -25.51
CA HIS A 232 141.16 78.48 -24.77
C HIS A 232 140.29 77.21 -24.83
N LYS A 233 139.75 76.83 -23.67
CA LYS A 233 138.91 75.64 -23.47
C LYS A 233 137.50 76.08 -23.05
N VAL A 234 136.48 75.86 -23.88
CA VAL A 234 135.07 76.14 -23.54
C VAL A 234 134.35 74.81 -23.28
N VAL A 235 133.68 74.73 -22.14
CA VAL A 235 132.88 73.58 -21.70
C VAL A 235 131.42 74.04 -21.63
N SER A 236 130.52 73.40 -22.37
CA SER A 236 129.07 73.69 -22.32
C SER A 236 128.30 72.50 -21.73
N ALA A 237 127.44 72.79 -20.74
CA ALA A 237 126.54 71.80 -20.14
C ALA A 237 125.10 72.15 -20.50
N ALA A 238 124.37 71.21 -21.08
CA ALA A 238 122.97 71.38 -21.47
C ALA A 238 122.05 70.62 -20.51
N SER A 239 120.99 71.27 -20.00
CA SER A 239 119.93 70.59 -19.27
C SER A 239 118.97 69.95 -20.27
N VAL A 240 118.89 68.64 -20.23
CA VAL A 240 118.00 67.86 -21.07
C VAL A 240 116.94 67.20 -20.19
N ASN A 241 115.67 67.36 -20.54
CA ASN A 241 114.62 66.55 -19.92
C ASN A 241 114.83 65.10 -20.36
N THR A 242 114.67 64.17 -19.41
CA THR A 242 114.55 62.77 -19.79
C THR A 242 113.31 62.61 -20.68
N SER A 243 113.34 61.63 -21.58
CA SER A 243 112.12 61.23 -22.30
C SER A 243 111.03 60.78 -21.32
N ALA A 244 109.76 60.87 -21.72
CA ALA A 244 108.65 60.36 -20.92
C ALA A 244 108.82 58.85 -20.65
N ALA A 245 108.82 58.47 -19.38
CA ALA A 245 108.93 57.09 -18.90
C ALA A 245 108.13 56.95 -17.58
N GLY A 246 107.82 55.70 -17.17
CA GLY A 246 107.15 55.43 -15.88
C GLY A 246 105.64 55.24 -15.94
N ALA A 247 105.04 55.12 -17.14
CA ALA A 247 103.67 54.63 -17.27
C ALA A 247 103.60 53.21 -16.68
N HIS A 248 102.83 53.04 -15.62
CA HIS A 248 102.61 51.77 -14.96
C HIS A 248 101.13 51.64 -14.58
N THR A 249 100.71 50.42 -14.31
CA THR A 249 99.36 50.11 -13.86
C THR A 249 99.41 49.49 -12.48
N HIS A 250 98.35 49.70 -11.70
CA HIS A 250 98.14 49.01 -10.43
C HIS A 250 97.01 48.00 -10.56
N SER A 251 97.14 46.87 -9.88
CA SER A 251 96.04 45.92 -9.71
C SER A 251 95.26 46.29 -8.45
N VAL A 252 93.94 46.41 -8.60
CA VAL A 252 93.01 46.62 -7.48
C VAL A 252 92.16 45.37 -7.32
N SER A 253 92.16 44.78 -6.12
CA SER A 253 91.38 43.60 -5.78
C SER A 253 90.65 43.81 -4.46
N GLY A 254 89.40 43.35 -4.37
CA GLY A 254 88.61 43.36 -3.14
C GLY A 254 87.41 42.43 -3.25
N THR A 255 86.86 42.02 -2.12
CA THR A 255 85.62 41.23 -2.04
C THR A 255 84.50 42.14 -1.59
N ALA A 256 83.38 42.16 -2.32
CA ALA A 256 82.20 42.90 -1.88
C ALA A 256 81.68 42.33 -0.55
N ALA A 257 81.09 43.19 0.30
CA ALA A 257 80.46 42.73 1.53
C ALA A 257 79.28 41.78 1.24
N SER A 258 79.04 40.81 2.12
CA SER A 258 77.93 39.87 1.97
C SER A 258 76.58 40.59 2.07
N ALA A 259 75.77 40.46 1.02
CA ALA A 259 74.43 41.01 0.90
C ALA A 259 73.57 40.08 0.01
N GLY A 260 72.25 40.28 -0.01
CA GLY A 260 71.33 39.54 -0.89
C GLY A 260 70.53 38.41 -0.21
N ALA A 261 70.64 38.25 1.11
CA ALA A 261 69.71 37.41 1.86
C ALA A 261 68.30 38.01 1.79
N HIS A 262 67.37 37.29 1.18
CA HIS A 262 65.97 37.70 1.05
C HIS A 262 65.06 36.48 1.09
N ALA A 263 63.78 36.71 1.36
CA ALA A 263 62.74 35.68 1.34
C ALA A 263 61.60 36.11 0.41
N HIS A 264 60.92 35.13 -0.17
CA HIS A 264 59.72 35.33 -0.99
C HIS A 264 58.52 34.72 -0.27
N THR A 265 57.35 35.35 -0.44
CA THR A 265 56.07 34.79 0.00
C THR A 265 55.35 34.23 -1.22
N VAL A 266 54.89 32.97 -1.15
CA VAL A 266 54.14 32.32 -2.23
C VAL A 266 52.72 32.00 -1.75
N GLY A 267 51.71 32.59 -2.39
CA GLY A 267 50.31 32.24 -2.17
C GLY A 267 49.95 30.95 -2.93
N ILE A 268 49.55 29.89 -2.23
CA ILE A 268 49.14 28.62 -2.85
C ILE A 268 47.65 28.66 -3.26
N GLY A 269 46.80 29.25 -2.42
CA GLY A 269 45.36 29.36 -2.66
C GLY A 269 44.54 28.22 -2.04
N ALA A 270 43.22 28.34 -2.15
CA ALA A 270 42.26 27.34 -1.66
C ALA A 270 41.93 26.33 -2.77
N HIS A 271 41.57 25.10 -2.37
CA HIS A 271 41.05 24.09 -3.29
C HIS A 271 39.94 23.27 -2.63
N THR A 272 39.12 22.63 -3.43
CA THR A 272 38.06 21.71 -3.00
C THR A 272 38.14 20.41 -3.82
N HIS A 273 37.60 19.33 -3.25
CA HIS A 273 37.46 18.04 -3.92
C HIS A 273 35.97 17.69 -4.03
N SER A 274 35.61 16.88 -5.03
CA SER A 274 34.32 16.21 -5.09
C SER A 274 34.46 14.74 -4.67
N VAL A 275 33.43 14.20 -4.03
CA VAL A 275 33.37 12.78 -3.64
C VAL A 275 32.04 12.18 -4.12
N ALA A 276 32.12 11.09 -4.86
CA ALA A 276 30.95 10.35 -5.30
C ALA A 276 30.50 9.37 -4.21
N ILE A 277 29.24 9.45 -3.76
CA ILE A 277 28.70 8.60 -2.68
C ILE A 277 28.08 7.30 -3.22
N GLY A 278 27.45 7.34 -4.39
CA GLY A 278 26.80 6.18 -5.02
C GLY A 278 25.35 5.95 -4.58
N SER A 279 24.74 4.87 -5.09
CA SER A 279 23.37 4.44 -4.76
C SER A 279 23.35 3.42 -3.62
N HIS A 280 22.26 3.42 -2.85
CA HIS A 280 21.98 2.42 -1.82
C HIS A 280 20.47 2.21 -1.69
N GLY A 281 20.03 1.22 -0.91
CA GLY A 281 18.62 0.91 -0.69
C GLY A 281 18.34 0.38 0.71
N HIS A 282 17.06 0.08 0.97
CA HIS A 282 16.58 -0.40 2.27
C HIS A 282 15.63 -1.59 2.10
N THR A 283 15.61 -2.47 3.09
CA THR A 283 14.58 -3.50 3.22
C THR A 283 13.38 -2.93 3.97
N ILE A 284 12.18 -3.08 3.40
CA ILE A 284 10.92 -2.64 4.02
C ILE A 284 10.11 -3.87 4.43
N THR A 285 9.57 -3.84 5.65
CA THR A 285 8.66 -4.86 6.17
C THR A 285 7.33 -4.20 6.52
N VAL A 286 6.23 -4.74 6.01
CA VAL A 286 4.87 -4.36 6.40
C VAL A 286 4.33 -5.42 7.34
N ASN A 287 4.08 -5.04 8.60
CA ASN A 287 3.57 -5.97 9.60
C ASN A 287 2.10 -6.31 9.35
N ALA A 288 1.69 -7.51 9.77
CA ALA A 288 0.29 -7.92 9.70
C ALA A 288 -0.60 -7.01 10.55
N ALA A 289 -1.79 -6.70 10.04
CA ALA A 289 -2.80 -5.90 10.72
C ALA A 289 -4.19 -6.50 10.48
N GLY A 290 -5.00 -6.63 11.54
CA GLY A 290 -6.34 -7.19 11.49
C GLY A 290 -6.70 -8.00 12.73
N ASN A 291 -7.92 -8.53 12.74
CA ASN A 291 -8.41 -9.45 13.76
C ASN A 291 -8.24 -10.91 13.30
N ALA A 292 -8.59 -11.86 14.18
CA ALA A 292 -8.57 -13.29 13.85
C ALA A 292 -9.59 -13.67 12.75
N GLU A 293 -10.72 -12.96 12.68
CA GLU A 293 -11.78 -13.17 11.68
C GLU A 293 -12.12 -11.85 10.97
N ASN A 294 -12.47 -11.94 9.70
CA ASN A 294 -12.98 -10.85 8.89
C ASN A 294 -14.51 -10.76 9.03
N THR A 295 -14.96 -9.84 9.88
CA THR A 295 -16.38 -9.70 10.25
C THR A 295 -17.05 -8.50 9.61
N VAL A 296 -18.34 -8.61 9.34
CA VAL A 296 -19.26 -7.48 9.18
C VAL A 296 -20.02 -7.27 10.49
N LYS A 297 -20.65 -6.09 10.69
CA LYS A 297 -21.57 -5.90 11.82
C LYS A 297 -22.64 -7.00 11.80
N ASN A 298 -22.78 -7.72 12.91
CA ASN A 298 -23.69 -8.85 13.04
C ASN A 298 -24.30 -8.87 14.45
N ILE A 299 -25.38 -9.65 14.61
CA ILE A 299 -26.04 -9.93 15.89
C ILE A 299 -26.14 -11.44 16.01
N ALA A 300 -25.78 -11.99 17.17
CA ALA A 300 -25.85 -13.42 17.42
C ALA A 300 -27.30 -13.88 17.61
N PHE A 301 -27.69 -14.89 16.84
CA PHE A 301 -28.92 -15.66 16.99
C PHE A 301 -28.56 -17.15 17.00
N ASN A 302 -29.35 -17.95 17.70
CA ASN A 302 -29.24 -19.40 17.65
C ASN A 302 -29.93 -19.91 16.38
N TYR A 303 -29.22 -20.61 15.50
CA TYR A 303 -29.88 -21.31 14.40
C TYR A 303 -30.57 -22.56 14.92
N ILE A 304 -31.89 -22.61 14.77
CA ILE A 304 -32.71 -23.79 15.06
C ILE A 304 -33.36 -24.31 13.78
N VAL A 305 -33.76 -25.58 13.79
CA VAL A 305 -34.48 -26.23 12.69
C VAL A 305 -35.67 -26.99 13.22
N ARG A 306 -36.79 -26.95 12.49
CA ARG A 306 -37.99 -27.74 12.81
C ARG A 306 -37.75 -29.21 12.45
N LEU A 307 -38.23 -30.12 13.30
CA LEU A 307 -37.99 -31.57 13.13
C LEU A 307 -39.05 -32.28 12.27
N ALA A 308 -40.31 -31.83 12.28
CA ALA A 308 -41.45 -32.49 11.61
C ALA A 308 -42.54 -31.52 11.13
#